data_AF-A0A9D8SVS7-F1
#
_entry.id   AF-A0A9D8SVS7-F1
#
_cell.length_a   1.000
_cell.length_b   1.000
_cell.length_c   1.000
_cell.angle_alpha   90.00
_cell.angle_beta   90.00
_cell.angle_gamma   90.00
#
_symmetry.space_group_name_H-M   'P 1'
#
loop_
_entity.id
_entity.type
_entity.pdbx_description
1 polymer ?
#
loop_
_entity_poly.entity_id
_entity_poly.type
_entity_poly.pdbx_seq_one_letter_code
_entity_poly.pdbx_strand_id
1 'polypeptide(L)' 'DYLQEGQNALEIQVVNQLCNRMIGDLYLPENQRTTFATTPIVKPGDQLLPAGITDAVELIIR' A
#
# COMPACT_ATOMS: atom_id res chain seq x y z
N ASP A 1 -18.80 20.47 4.59
CA ASP A 1 -18.57 21.40 5.71
C ASP A 1 -17.27 21.12 6.46
N TYR A 2 -16.13 21.06 5.74
CA TYR A 2 -14.80 20.85 6.34
C TYR A 2 -13.75 21.82 5.81
N LEU A 3 -14.06 22.53 4.71
CA LEU A 3 -13.18 23.55 4.14
C LEU A 3 -13.40 24.86 4.86
N GLN A 4 -12.31 25.52 5.23
CA GLN A 4 -12.30 26.88 5.73
C GLN A 4 -11.59 27.81 4.75
N GLU A 5 -11.93 29.10 4.79
CA GLU A 5 -11.18 30.12 4.07
C GLU A 5 -9.71 30.12 4.54
N GLY A 6 -8.79 30.24 3.59
CA GLY A 6 -7.36 30.19 3.87
C GLY A 6 -6.81 28.77 3.97
N GLN A 7 -5.92 28.55 4.95
CA GLN A 7 -5.16 27.31 5.03
C GLN A 7 -5.99 26.16 5.63
N ASN A 8 -5.91 25.00 4.98
CA ASN A 8 -6.53 23.77 5.44
C ASN A 8 -5.43 22.71 5.63
N ALA A 9 -5.58 21.87 6.65
CA ALA A 9 -4.74 20.70 6.83
C ALA A 9 -5.46 19.47 6.26
N LEU A 10 -4.75 18.68 5.45
CA LEU A 10 -5.24 17.44 4.88
C LEU A 10 -4.32 16.29 5.30
N GLU A 11 -4.88 15.31 6.00
CA GLU A 11 -4.19 14.06 6.33
C GLU A 11 -4.90 12.90 5.62
N ILE A 12 -4.13 12.08 4.90
CA ILE A 12 -4.63 10.88 4.23
C ILE A 12 -3.81 9.70 4.72
N GLN A 13 -4.46 8.81 5.47
CA GLN A 13 -3.86 7.54 5.89
C GLN A 13 -4.15 6.48 4.84
N VAL A 14 -3.08 5.89 4.27
CA VAL A 14 -3.20 4.88 3.24
C VAL A 14 -2.65 3.56 3.74
N VAL A 15 -3.45 2.51 3.56
CA VAL A 15 -3.05 1.13 3.85
C VAL A 15 -3.08 0.32 2.55
N ASN A 16 -2.23 -0.69 2.44
CA ASN A 16 -2.20 -1.61 1.32
C ASN A 16 -2.34 -3.06 1.78
N GLN A 17 -2.40 -3.97 0.80
CA GLN A 17 -2.43 -5.41 1.05
C GLN A 17 -1.03 -5.95 1.33
N LEU A 18 -0.93 -7.02 2.13
CA LEU A 18 0.35 -7.67 2.46
C LEU A 18 1.02 -8.38 1.27
N CYS A 19 0.30 -8.58 0.15
CA CYS A 19 0.78 -9.36 -1.00
C CYS A 19 2.16 -8.91 -1.49
N ASN A 20 2.41 -7.60 -1.64
CA ASN A 20 3.72 -7.11 -2.10
C ASN A 20 4.85 -7.42 -1.11
N ARG A 21 4.58 -7.34 0.20
CA ARG A 21 5.56 -7.70 1.24
C ARG A 21 5.83 -9.19 1.25
N MET A 22 4.79 -10.01 1.08
CA MET A 22 4.92 -11.47 0.99
C MET A 22 5.71 -11.87 -0.25
N ILE A 23 5.47 -11.25 -1.41
CA ILE A 23 6.27 -11.47 -2.63
C ILE A 23 7.74 -11.10 -2.37
N GLY A 24 7.99 -9.95 -1.73
CA GLY A 24 9.34 -9.53 -1.35
C GLY A 24 10.05 -10.50 -0.41
N ASP A 25 9.35 -11.07 0.56
CA ASP A 25 9.89 -12.05 1.50
C ASP A 25 10.35 -13.35 0.83
N LEU A 26 9.71 -13.76 -0.27
CA LEU A 26 10.11 -14.96 -0.99
C LEU A 26 11.53 -14.88 -1.59
N TYR A 27 12.07 -13.66 -1.78
CA TYR A 27 13.44 -13.44 -2.23
C TYR A 27 14.48 -13.40 -1.09
N LEU A 28 14.03 -13.53 0.17
CA LEU A 28 14.89 -13.55 1.35
C LEU A 28 15.06 -14.98 1.90
N PRO A 29 16.18 -15.26 2.60
CA PRO A 29 16.29 -16.43 3.47
C PRO A 29 15.14 -16.46 4.48
N GLU A 30 14.70 -17.66 4.85
CA GLU A 30 13.52 -17.87 5.70
C GLU A 30 13.59 -17.10 7.04
N ASN A 31 14.76 -17.07 7.67
CA ASN A 31 14.99 -16.37 8.93
C ASN A 31 15.03 -14.83 8.82
N GLN A 32 14.90 -14.28 7.62
CA GLN A 32 14.84 -12.83 7.36
C GLN A 32 13.47 -12.38 6.85
N ARG A 33 12.51 -13.29 6.71
CA ARG A 33 11.14 -12.98 6.25
C ARG A 33 10.33 -12.35 7.37
N THR A 34 9.49 -11.39 7.02
CA THR A 34 8.58 -10.71 7.98
C THR A 34 7.22 -11.39 8.06
N THR A 35 6.78 -11.99 6.95
CA THR A 35 5.45 -12.54 6.77
C THR A 35 5.48 -14.06 6.66
N PHE A 36 4.39 -14.69 7.11
CA PHE A 36 4.18 -16.13 7.01
C PHE A 36 2.70 -16.40 6.71
N ALA A 37 2.43 -17.38 5.85
CA ALA A 37 1.09 -17.86 5.56
C ALA A 37 1.10 -19.39 5.54
N THR A 38 0.19 -20.01 6.30
CA THR A 38 0.08 -21.48 6.39
C THR A 38 -0.17 -22.12 5.02
N THR A 39 -1.02 -21.50 4.21
CA THR A 39 -1.21 -21.83 2.80
C THR A 39 -0.57 -20.74 1.95
N PRO A 40 0.33 -21.05 1.02
CA PRO A 40 0.92 -20.04 0.15
C PRO A 40 -0.15 -19.29 -0.66
N ILE A 41 -0.15 -17.96 -0.58
CA ILE A 41 -1.08 -17.08 -1.32
C ILE A 41 -0.38 -16.21 -2.38
N VAL A 42 0.95 -16.27 -2.45
CA VAL A 42 1.79 -15.63 -3.47
C VAL A 42 2.95 -16.57 -3.84
N LYS A 43 3.56 -16.36 -5.01
CA LYS A 43 4.72 -17.13 -5.51
C LYS A 43 5.81 -16.21 -6.08
N PRO A 44 7.07 -16.69 -6.21
CA PRO A 44 8.12 -15.91 -6.85
C PRO A 44 7.74 -15.56 -8.29
N GLY A 45 8.01 -14.31 -8.68
CA GLY A 45 7.66 -13.78 -10.01
C GLY A 45 6.22 -13.25 -10.14
N ASP A 46 5.38 -13.34 -9.11
CA ASP A 46 4.11 -12.61 -9.09
C ASP A 46 4.34 -11.10 -9.24
N GLN A 47 3.45 -10.44 -9.99
CA GLN A 47 3.53 -8.99 -10.18
C GLN A 47 3.17 -8.25 -8.90
N LEU A 48 3.87 -7.15 -8.65
CA LEU A 48 3.51 -6.24 -7.57
C LEU A 48 2.20 -5.54 -7.89
N LEU A 49 1.34 -5.40 -6.89
CA LEU A 49 0.11 -4.64 -6.98
C LEU A 49 0.40 -3.15 -6.76
N PRO A 50 -0.32 -2.23 -7.44
CA PRO A 50 -0.28 -0.82 -7.09
C PRO A 50 -0.64 -0.62 -5.62
N ALA A 51 0.09 0.26 -4.93
CA ALA A 51 -0.10 0.52 -3.50
C ALA A 51 0.15 2.00 -3.21
N GLY A 52 -0.67 2.58 -2.34
CA GLY A 52 -0.60 4.00 -2.02
C GLY A 52 -1.55 4.86 -2.87
N ILE A 53 -1.35 6.17 -2.80
CA ILE A 53 -1.92 7.12 -3.76
C ILE A 53 -1.08 7.00 -5.04
N THR A 54 -1.71 6.48 -6.10
CA THR A 54 -1.02 6.11 -7.36
C THR A 54 -1.20 7.15 -8.46
N ASP A 55 -1.97 8.21 -8.19
CA ASP A 55 -2.26 9.31 -9.10
C ASP A 55 -2.49 10.62 -8.32
N ALA A 56 -2.86 11.70 -9.00
CA ALA A 56 -3.07 13.01 -8.43
C ALA A 56 -4.22 13.07 -7.41
N VAL A 57 -4.05 13.93 -6.41
CA VAL A 57 -5.13 14.35 -5.49
C VAL A 57 -5.64 15.70 -5.96
N GLU A 58 -6.89 15.76 -6.41
CA GLU A 58 -7.49 16.95 -7.00
C GLU A 58 -8.62 17.52 -6.14
N LEU A 59 -8.65 18.84 -5.98
CA LEU A 59 -9.79 19.55 -5.42
C LEU A 59 -10.74 19.95 -6.56
N ILE A 60 -11.89 19.29 -6.64
CA ILE A 60 -12.91 19.55 -7.66
C ILE A 60 -14.07 20.32 -7.03
N ILE A 61 -14.34 21.53 -7.53
CA ILE A 61 -15.47 22.37 -7.12
C ILE A 61 -16.57 22.21 -8.17
N ARG A 62 -17.78 21.84 -7.73
CA ARG A 62 -18.97 21.69 -8.59
C ARG A 62 -20.02 22.73 -8.24
#